data_AF-A0A7R9DIP4-F1
#
_entry.id   AF-A0A7R9DIP4-F1
#
_cell.length_a   1.000
_cell.length_b   1.000
_cell.length_c   1.000
_cell.angle_alpha   90.00
_cell.angle_beta   90.00
_cell.angle_gamma   90.00
#
_symmetry.space_group_name_H-M   'P 1'
#
loop_
_entity.id
_entity.type
_entity.pdbx_description
1 polymer ?
#
loop_
_entity_poly.entity_id
_entity_poly.type
_entity_poly.pdbx_seq_one_letter_code
_entity_poly.pdbx_strand_id
1 'polypeptide(L)'
;MIGNLSGIVDEVRSDHIILNVNDVGYMVYLSAKTLNACSIGSRVKLLIETYANNRENVAQLYGFISKEEQQCLRLLVKTRTEALDHVLLYGPPGLGKTTLAQIVSKELRVSFRATSGPLLSKAGDLAAVLTTLNAKDVLFIDEIHRLNRSIEEVLYTAMEDFCLDILVGEGPSTRTLRIDLPPFTLIGATTRLGLLSAPLRDRFGIPLHLEFYSFEELVNIIKRGARVLSTEIEENAAREIACRARGTPRIALRLLRRIRDFVEVKDDKKITYEVADSVLLKLGVDKMGLNKLDMHYLRFLFNTSGPVGIDTISIALSEDVGNIEETVEPYLIKISFVKRTPRGRVLTDQAKEYLSL
;
A
#
# COMPACT_ATOMS: atom_id res chain seq x y z
N MET A 1 -26.25 -1.95 20.00
CA MET A 1 -25.58 -3.22 19.63
C MET A 1 -26.64 -4.20 19.15
N ILE A 2 -26.57 -4.70 17.92
CA ILE A 2 -27.46 -5.75 17.39
C ILE A 2 -26.61 -7.00 17.21
N GLY A 3 -26.73 -7.99 18.10
CA GLY A 3 -25.77 -9.08 18.22
C GLY A 3 -25.50 -9.88 16.93
N ASN A 4 -26.47 -10.00 16.02
CA ASN A 4 -26.30 -10.56 14.67
C ASN A 4 -27.45 -10.06 13.78
N LEU A 5 -27.20 -9.87 12.49
CA LEU A 5 -28.21 -9.58 11.48
C LEU A 5 -28.06 -10.59 10.33
N SER A 6 -29.17 -11.17 9.89
CA SER A 6 -29.16 -12.18 8.83
C SER A 6 -30.23 -11.84 7.80
N GLY A 7 -29.84 -11.78 6.54
CA GLY A 7 -30.70 -11.30 5.47
C GLY A 7 -30.19 -11.69 4.10
N ILE A 8 -30.90 -11.24 3.07
CA ILE A 8 -30.51 -11.39 1.67
C ILE A 8 -29.86 -10.08 1.22
N VAL A 9 -28.74 -10.16 0.51
CA VAL A 9 -28.06 -8.97 -0.02
C VAL A 9 -28.84 -8.47 -1.24
N ASP A 10 -29.51 -7.32 -1.11
CA ASP A 10 -30.27 -6.69 -2.20
C ASP A 10 -29.33 -5.88 -3.11
N GLU A 11 -28.33 -5.22 -2.53
CA GLU A 11 -27.39 -4.40 -3.27
C GLU A 11 -25.99 -4.44 -2.65
N VAL A 12 -24.95 -4.37 -3.49
CA VAL A 12 -23.55 -4.26 -3.07
C VAL A 12 -22.95 -2.98 -3.64
N ARG A 13 -22.50 -2.07 -2.77
CA ARG A 13 -21.79 -0.84 -3.11
C ARG A 13 -20.30 -0.96 -2.74
N SER A 14 -19.55 0.12 -2.89
CA SER A 14 -18.09 0.12 -2.70
C SER A 14 -17.62 -0.20 -1.28
N ASP A 15 -18.45 0.08 -0.28
CA ASP A 15 -18.13 0.10 1.16
C ASP A 15 -19.31 -0.36 2.03
N HIS A 16 -20.47 -0.64 1.43
CA HIS A 16 -21.66 -1.12 2.13
C HIS A 16 -22.50 -2.04 1.25
N ILE A 17 -23.40 -2.77 1.89
CA ILE A 17 -24.49 -3.50 1.24
C ILE A 17 -25.83 -2.95 1.69
N ILE A 18 -26.86 -3.16 0.89
CA ILE A 18 -28.24 -3.13 1.36
C ILE A 18 -28.62 -4.58 1.67
N LEU A 19 -28.83 -4.87 2.95
CA LEU A 19 -29.22 -6.18 3.45
C LEU A 19 -30.71 -6.18 3.76
N ASN A 20 -31.49 -6.95 3.00
CA ASN A 20 -32.89 -7.15 3.25
C ASN A 20 -33.10 -8.19 4.34
N VAL A 21 -33.74 -7.75 5.41
CA VAL A 21 -34.12 -8.59 6.54
C VAL A 21 -35.63 -8.49 6.69
N ASN A 22 -36.35 -9.48 6.18
CA ASN A 22 -37.82 -9.54 6.21
C ASN A 22 -38.47 -8.27 5.62
N ASP A 23 -38.10 -7.94 4.38
CA ASP A 23 -38.60 -6.80 3.59
C ASP A 23 -38.21 -5.41 4.11
N VAL A 24 -37.24 -5.35 5.03
CA VAL A 24 -36.62 -4.11 5.50
C VAL A 24 -35.16 -4.06 5.03
N GLY A 25 -34.86 -3.06 4.20
CA GLY A 25 -33.50 -2.80 3.70
C GLY A 25 -32.64 -2.10 4.74
N TYR A 26 -31.61 -2.79 5.22
CA TYR A 26 -30.60 -2.24 6.12
C TYR A 26 -29.34 -1.89 5.35
N MET A 27 -28.93 -0.63 5.38
CA MET A 27 -27.62 -0.23 4.86
C MET A 27 -26.53 -0.62 5.86
N VAL A 28 -25.70 -1.60 5.48
CA VAL A 28 -24.65 -2.16 6.34
C VAL A 28 -23.27 -1.91 5.72
N TYR A 29 -22.45 -1.10 6.37
CA TYR A 29 -21.07 -0.83 6.00
C TYR A 29 -20.17 -2.00 6.36
N LEU A 30 -19.31 -2.42 5.43
CA LEU A 30 -18.52 -3.65 5.56
C LEU A 30 -17.04 -3.38 5.27
N SER A 31 -16.15 -4.10 5.95
CA SER A 31 -14.75 -4.16 5.53
C SER A 31 -14.66 -4.72 4.10
N ALA A 32 -13.58 -4.43 3.37
CA ALA A 32 -13.38 -5.00 2.04
C ALA A 32 -13.41 -6.55 2.06
N LYS A 33 -12.87 -7.17 3.10
CA LYS A 33 -12.87 -8.64 3.26
C LYS A 33 -14.27 -9.20 3.51
N THR A 34 -15.08 -8.53 4.33
CA THR A 34 -16.47 -8.92 4.60
C THR A 34 -17.39 -8.64 3.40
N LEU A 35 -17.22 -7.49 2.74
CA LEU A 35 -17.93 -7.13 1.50
C LEU A 35 -17.67 -8.14 0.39
N ASN A 36 -16.42 -8.63 0.27
CA ASN A 36 -16.04 -9.60 -0.77
C ASN A 36 -16.71 -10.97 -0.61
N ALA A 37 -17.22 -11.31 0.56
CA ALA A 37 -17.99 -12.55 0.75
C ALA A 37 -19.50 -12.33 0.61
N CYS A 38 -19.94 -11.08 0.36
CA CYS A 38 -21.33 -10.75 0.09
C CYS A 38 -21.55 -10.67 -1.42
N SER A 39 -22.61 -11.29 -1.91
CA SER A 39 -23.00 -11.26 -3.33
C SER A 39 -24.49 -10.98 -3.42
N ILE A 40 -24.93 -10.19 -4.40
CA ILE A 40 -26.36 -9.91 -4.60
C ILE A 40 -27.14 -11.23 -4.67
N GLY A 41 -28.22 -11.32 -3.91
CA GLY A 41 -29.07 -12.51 -3.78
C GLY A 41 -28.55 -13.59 -2.81
N SER A 42 -27.35 -13.45 -2.24
CA SER A 42 -26.88 -14.41 -1.23
C SER A 42 -27.42 -14.10 0.16
N ARG A 43 -27.67 -15.16 0.92
CA ARG A 43 -28.02 -15.05 2.34
C ARG A 43 -26.75 -14.90 3.15
N VAL A 44 -26.63 -13.81 3.90
CA VAL A 44 -25.46 -13.53 4.74
C VAL A 44 -25.88 -13.38 6.19
N LYS A 45 -24.98 -13.79 7.11
CA LYS A 45 -25.10 -13.56 8.54
C LYS A 45 -23.92 -12.71 8.97
N LEU A 46 -24.21 -11.52 9.47
CA LEU A 46 -23.23 -10.52 9.85
C LEU A 46 -23.33 -10.24 11.35
N LEU A 47 -22.18 -10.11 12.01
CA LEU A 47 -22.10 -9.49 13.33
C LEU A 47 -22.31 -7.99 13.14
N ILE A 48 -23.33 -7.41 13.77
CA ILE A 48 -23.69 -6.00 13.57
C ILE A 48 -23.32 -5.12 14.77
N GLU A 49 -22.68 -4.00 14.46
CA GLU A 49 -22.58 -2.88 15.39
C GLU A 49 -23.40 -1.70 14.91
N THR A 50 -24.32 -1.25 15.77
CA THR A 50 -25.04 0.00 15.63
C THR A 50 -24.26 1.12 16.28
N TYR A 51 -23.91 2.13 15.48
CA TYR A 51 -23.34 3.40 15.97
C TYR A 51 -24.36 4.51 15.74
N ALA A 52 -24.76 5.19 16.83
CA ALA A 52 -25.62 6.36 16.79
C ALA A 52 -24.76 7.63 16.91
N ASN A 53 -25.00 8.61 16.05
CA ASN A 53 -24.22 9.85 15.98
C ASN A 53 -24.97 11.00 16.67
N ASN A 54 -24.30 11.79 17.51
CA ASN A 54 -24.94 12.81 18.37
C ASN A 54 -25.22 14.17 17.69
N ARG A 55 -25.43 14.22 16.38
CA ARG A 55 -25.87 15.46 15.71
C ARG A 55 -27.02 15.28 14.73
N GLU A 56 -27.22 14.08 14.20
CA GLU A 56 -28.40 13.68 13.43
C GLU A 56 -28.63 12.20 13.74
N ASN A 57 -29.78 11.83 14.32
CA ASN A 57 -30.10 10.48 14.80
C ASN A 57 -30.21 9.45 13.65
N VAL A 58 -29.11 9.18 12.94
CA VAL A 58 -29.00 8.13 11.93
C VAL A 58 -28.16 7.00 12.52
N ALA A 59 -28.81 5.87 12.80
CA ALA A 59 -28.10 4.66 13.18
C ALA A 59 -27.36 4.09 11.96
N GLN A 60 -26.03 4.04 12.02
CA GLN A 60 -25.22 3.35 11.02
C GLN A 60 -24.97 1.91 11.48
N LEU A 61 -25.06 0.96 10.55
CA LEU A 61 -24.83 -0.46 10.80
C LEU A 61 -23.50 -0.87 10.17
N TYR A 62 -22.63 -1.49 10.96
CA TYR A 62 -21.37 -2.07 10.48
C TYR A 62 -21.41 -3.58 10.62
N GLY A 63 -21.02 -4.31 9.57
CA GLY A 63 -21.10 -5.76 9.49
C GLY A 63 -19.76 -6.45 9.30
N PHE A 64 -19.56 -7.55 10.04
CA PHE A 64 -18.31 -8.33 10.01
C PHE A 64 -18.59 -9.83 9.93
N ILE A 65 -17.78 -10.54 9.14
CA ILE A 65 -17.80 -12.01 9.04
C ILE A 65 -16.98 -12.68 10.14
N SER A 66 -15.88 -12.06 10.54
CA SER A 66 -14.96 -12.62 11.55
C SER A 66 -14.85 -11.68 12.76
N LYS A 67 -14.68 -12.28 13.95
CA LYS A 67 -14.50 -11.52 15.19
C LYS A 67 -13.17 -10.75 15.19
N GLU A 68 -12.17 -11.23 14.48
CA GLU A 68 -10.84 -10.63 14.35
C GLU A 68 -10.88 -9.35 13.50
N GLU A 69 -11.63 -9.33 12.41
CA GLU A 69 -11.88 -8.12 11.62
C GLU A 69 -12.61 -7.05 12.42
N GLN A 70 -13.68 -7.49 13.10
CA GLN A 70 -14.41 -6.64 14.02
C GLN A 70 -13.48 -6.09 15.10
N GLN A 71 -12.54 -6.90 15.60
CA GLN A 71 -11.61 -6.51 16.64
C GLN A 71 -10.51 -5.58 16.13
N CYS A 72 -10.02 -5.75 14.90
CA CYS A 72 -9.03 -4.87 14.28
C CYS A 72 -9.62 -3.48 13.98
N LEU A 73 -10.82 -3.42 13.38
CA LEU A 73 -11.53 -2.14 13.21
C LEU A 73 -11.87 -1.52 14.57
N ARG A 74 -12.38 -2.32 15.52
CA ARG A 74 -12.58 -1.83 16.89
C ARG A 74 -11.30 -1.34 17.52
N LEU A 75 -10.12 -1.93 17.30
CA LEU A 75 -8.87 -1.42 17.86
C LEU A 75 -8.47 -0.07 17.25
N LEU A 76 -8.79 0.15 15.97
CA LEU A 76 -8.55 1.42 15.28
C LEU A 76 -9.60 2.50 15.59
N VAL A 77 -10.80 2.10 16.02
CA VAL A 77 -11.99 2.98 16.15
C VAL A 77 -12.51 3.10 17.60
N LYS A 78 -12.17 2.19 18.54
CA LYS A 78 -12.83 2.08 19.87
C LYS A 78 -12.69 3.30 20.75
N THR A 79 -11.75 4.18 20.49
CA THR A 79 -11.54 5.41 21.26
C THR A 79 -10.69 6.30 20.36
N ARG A 80 -11.01 7.56 20.07
CA ARG A 80 -11.25 8.65 21.03
C ARG A 80 -11.96 9.85 20.37
N THR A 81 -12.36 10.80 21.20
CA THR A 81 -12.50 12.23 20.84
C THR A 81 -11.19 12.89 20.38
N GLU A 82 -10.10 12.13 20.18
CA GLU A 82 -8.72 12.57 19.93
C GLU A 82 -8.18 11.98 18.62
N ALA A 83 -6.97 12.39 18.19
CA ALA A 83 -6.32 11.87 17.00
C ALA A 83 -5.86 10.40 17.18
N LEU A 84 -5.72 9.65 16.08
CA LEU A 84 -5.12 8.31 16.09
C LEU A 84 -3.61 8.42 16.41
N ASP A 85 -3.06 7.45 17.12
CA ASP A 85 -1.62 7.30 17.30
C ASP A 85 -0.90 7.27 15.94
N HIS A 86 0.35 7.73 15.91
CA HIS A 86 1.13 7.73 14.69
C HIS A 86 1.35 6.30 14.15
N VAL A 87 1.16 6.12 12.84
CA VAL A 87 1.21 4.83 12.14
C VAL A 87 2.47 4.73 11.26
N LEU A 88 3.20 3.63 11.35
CA LEU A 88 4.32 3.33 10.45
C LEU A 88 3.96 2.19 9.50
N LEU A 89 3.88 2.49 8.21
CA LEU A 89 3.67 1.51 7.14
C LEU A 89 5.02 1.14 6.51
N TYR A 90 5.42 -0.12 6.58
CA TYR A 90 6.67 -0.55 5.96
C TYR A 90 6.52 -1.83 5.15
N GLY A 91 7.36 -1.98 4.13
CA GLY A 91 7.35 -3.15 3.25
C GLY A 91 7.69 -2.78 1.80
N PRO A 92 7.77 -3.77 0.89
CA PRO A 92 8.12 -3.56 -0.51
C PRO A 92 7.32 -2.44 -1.22
N PRO A 93 7.88 -1.83 -2.29
CA PRO A 93 7.16 -0.83 -3.07
C PRO A 93 5.95 -1.44 -3.79
N GLY A 94 4.90 -0.64 -3.96
CA GLY A 94 3.73 -1.04 -4.75
C GLY A 94 2.70 -1.93 -4.05
N LEU A 95 2.83 -2.16 -2.74
CA LEU A 95 1.89 -2.91 -1.91
C LEU A 95 0.69 -2.09 -1.38
N GLY A 96 0.61 -0.80 -1.72
CA GLY A 96 -0.56 0.02 -1.36
C GLY A 96 -0.44 0.80 -0.05
N LYS A 97 0.78 1.06 0.46
CA LYS A 97 1.01 1.91 1.66
C LYS A 97 0.26 3.25 1.59
N THR A 98 0.45 4.01 0.51
CA THR A 98 -0.26 5.29 0.27
C THR A 98 -1.77 5.11 0.23
N THR A 99 -2.26 4.03 -0.39
CA THR A 99 -3.69 3.72 -0.47
C THR A 99 -4.27 3.41 0.92
N LEU A 100 -3.54 2.65 1.75
CA LEU A 100 -3.95 2.34 3.11
C LEU A 100 -4.02 3.60 3.97
N ALA A 101 -3.04 4.50 3.86
CA ALA A 101 -3.05 5.78 4.56
C ALA A 101 -4.29 6.64 4.18
N GLN A 102 -4.66 6.65 2.90
CA GLN A 102 -5.87 7.32 2.43
C GLN A 102 -7.14 6.66 2.98
N ILE A 103 -7.21 5.32 3.03
CA ILE A 103 -8.34 4.60 3.62
C ILE A 103 -8.49 4.98 5.10
N VAL A 104 -7.39 4.99 5.86
CA VAL A 104 -7.39 5.40 7.28
C VAL A 104 -7.98 6.81 7.44
N SER A 105 -7.53 7.78 6.64
CA SER A 105 -8.08 9.16 6.72
C SER A 105 -9.58 9.25 6.41
N LYS A 106 -10.06 8.44 5.45
CA LYS A 106 -11.49 8.38 5.09
C LYS A 106 -12.33 7.76 6.20
N GLU A 107 -11.85 6.67 6.80
CA GLU A 107 -12.51 6.03 7.95
C GLU A 107 -12.59 6.98 9.15
N LEU A 108 -11.52 7.73 9.39
CA LEU A 108 -11.47 8.76 10.43
C LEU A 108 -12.29 10.02 10.08
N ARG A 109 -12.71 10.18 8.82
CA ARG A 109 -13.42 11.35 8.28
C ARG A 109 -12.68 12.67 8.51
N VAL A 110 -11.36 12.64 8.34
CA VAL A 110 -10.47 13.80 8.49
C VAL A 110 -9.78 14.15 7.17
N SER A 111 -9.14 15.31 7.10
CA SER A 111 -8.40 15.69 5.91
C SER A 111 -7.14 14.85 5.76
N PHE A 112 -6.74 14.60 4.52
CA PHE A 112 -5.53 13.87 4.17
C PHE A 112 -4.54 14.81 3.49
N ARG A 113 -3.37 14.98 4.10
CA ARG A 113 -2.26 15.78 3.56
C ARG A 113 -1.10 14.86 3.28
N ALA A 114 -0.63 14.81 2.04
CA ALA A 114 0.50 13.96 1.65
C ALA A 114 1.73 14.80 1.28
N THR A 115 2.89 14.33 1.69
CA THR A 115 4.22 14.79 1.27
C THR A 115 5.17 13.60 1.19
N SER A 116 6.45 13.84 0.88
CA SER A 116 7.49 12.82 0.92
C SER A 116 8.74 13.32 1.61
N GLY A 117 9.49 12.41 2.22
CA GLY A 117 10.75 12.71 2.92
C GLY A 117 11.71 13.57 2.09
N PRO A 118 11.98 13.22 0.81
CA PRO A 118 12.87 14.01 -0.04
C PRO A 118 12.41 15.45 -0.34
N LEU A 119 11.10 15.73 -0.24
CA LEU A 119 10.57 17.08 -0.46
C LEU A 119 10.73 17.98 0.77
N LEU A 120 10.99 17.40 1.93
CA LEU A 120 11.23 18.12 3.18
C LEU A 120 12.75 18.30 3.32
N SER A 121 13.24 19.47 2.91
CA SER A 121 14.67 19.76 2.82
C SER A 121 15.20 20.57 4.02
N LYS A 122 14.34 21.40 4.61
CA LYS A 122 14.63 22.23 5.79
C LYS A 122 13.46 22.20 6.78
N ALA A 123 13.74 22.56 8.04
CA ALA A 123 12.73 22.63 9.11
C ALA A 123 11.51 23.50 8.74
N GLY A 124 11.73 24.58 7.98
CA GLY A 124 10.66 25.45 7.47
C GLY A 124 9.67 24.74 6.54
N ASP A 125 10.10 23.75 5.74
CA ASP A 125 9.22 23.00 4.84
C ASP A 125 8.26 22.12 5.66
N LEU A 126 8.77 21.46 6.70
CA LEU A 126 7.97 20.66 7.62
C LEU A 126 7.01 21.56 8.41
N ALA A 127 7.48 22.71 8.89
CA ALA A 127 6.65 23.68 9.58
C ALA A 127 5.50 24.19 8.71
N ALA A 128 5.77 24.50 7.44
CA ALA A 128 4.74 24.94 6.49
C ALA A 128 3.64 23.88 6.28
N VAL A 129 3.98 22.60 6.32
CA VAL A 129 2.98 21.52 6.22
C VAL A 129 2.20 21.38 7.53
N LEU A 130 2.92 21.28 8.66
CA LEU A 130 2.32 21.02 9.98
C LEU A 130 1.37 22.13 10.43
N THR A 131 1.73 23.40 10.19
CA THR A 131 0.91 24.56 10.57
C THR A 131 -0.39 24.68 9.78
N THR A 132 -0.56 23.92 8.68
CA THR A 132 -1.78 23.91 7.87
C THR A 132 -2.75 22.77 8.22
N LEU A 133 -2.37 21.92 9.16
CA LEU A 133 -3.19 20.81 9.64
C LEU A 133 -4.31 21.34 10.54
N ASN A 134 -5.50 20.74 10.42
CA ASN A 134 -6.56 20.89 11.41
C ASN A 134 -6.46 19.76 12.44
N ALA A 135 -7.21 19.90 13.54
CA ALA A 135 -7.31 18.85 14.54
C ALA A 135 -7.77 17.53 13.92
N LYS A 136 -6.99 16.49 14.20
CA LYS A 136 -7.12 15.09 13.78
C LYS A 136 -6.79 14.81 12.33
N ASP A 137 -6.34 15.80 11.56
CA ASP A 137 -5.93 15.56 10.17
C ASP A 137 -4.82 14.50 10.10
N VAL A 138 -4.82 13.76 8.98
CA VAL A 138 -3.76 12.79 8.69
C VAL A 138 -2.69 13.47 7.84
N LEU A 139 -1.47 13.54 8.37
CA LEU A 139 -0.25 13.84 7.62
C LEU A 139 0.41 12.54 7.18
N PHE A 140 0.53 12.33 5.88
CA PHE A 140 1.24 11.21 5.29
C PHE A 140 2.61 11.65 4.75
N ILE A 141 3.68 10.98 5.18
CA ILE A 141 5.04 11.19 4.67
C ILE A 141 5.50 9.88 4.01
N ASP A 142 5.56 9.87 2.68
CA ASP A 142 6.16 8.76 1.94
C ASP A 142 7.69 8.82 1.99
N GLU A 143 8.36 7.69 1.88
CA GLU A 143 9.83 7.61 1.95
C GLU A 143 10.39 8.32 3.19
N ILE A 144 9.73 8.16 4.34
CA ILE A 144 10.05 8.89 5.59
C ILE A 144 11.49 8.65 6.08
N HIS A 145 12.10 7.53 5.70
CA HIS A 145 13.50 7.23 5.98
C HIS A 145 14.51 8.13 5.24
N ARG A 146 14.04 8.98 4.32
CA ARG A 146 14.87 9.95 3.57
C ARG A 146 14.85 11.35 4.18
N LEU A 147 14.20 11.53 5.33
CA LEU A 147 14.31 12.77 6.10
C LEU A 147 15.75 12.96 6.57
N ASN A 148 16.23 14.21 6.51
CA ASN A 148 17.51 14.52 7.14
C ASN A 148 17.35 14.60 8.66
N ARG A 149 18.46 14.41 9.38
CA ARG A 149 18.47 14.35 10.84
C ARG A 149 17.87 15.60 11.50
N SER A 150 18.16 16.79 10.98
CA SER A 150 17.61 18.04 11.52
C SER A 150 16.08 18.11 11.42
N ILE A 151 15.48 17.53 10.37
CA ILE A 151 14.03 17.50 10.22
C ILE A 151 13.42 16.40 11.08
N GLU A 152 14.09 15.25 11.22
CA GLU A 152 13.66 14.22 12.16
C GLU A 152 13.55 14.78 13.58
N GLU A 153 14.56 15.54 14.03
CA GLU A 153 14.57 16.14 15.37
C GLU A 153 13.39 17.09 15.60
N VAL A 154 13.03 17.90 14.60
CA VAL A 154 11.82 18.75 14.63
C VAL A 154 10.54 17.91 14.61
N LEU A 155 10.54 16.80 13.88
CA LEU A 155 9.39 15.90 13.82
C LEU A 155 9.14 15.19 15.16
N TYR A 156 10.19 14.92 15.96
CA TYR A 156 10.05 14.31 17.28
C TYR A 156 9.15 15.14 18.19
N THR A 157 9.42 16.45 18.31
CA THR A 157 8.62 17.35 19.17
C THR A 157 7.19 17.50 18.64
N ALA A 158 7.02 17.50 17.32
CA ALA A 158 5.69 17.58 16.70
C ALA A 158 4.84 16.33 16.96
N MET A 159 5.48 15.14 17.04
CA MET A 159 4.79 13.88 17.34
C MET A 159 4.49 13.70 18.83
N GLU A 160 5.42 14.09 19.70
CA GLU A 160 5.30 13.85 21.15
C GLU A 160 4.46 14.91 21.87
N ASP A 161 4.74 16.18 21.58
CA ASP A 161 4.21 17.32 22.33
C ASP A 161 3.21 18.17 21.53
N PHE A 162 2.96 17.81 20.26
CA PHE A 162 2.19 18.63 19.31
C PHE A 162 2.66 20.09 19.29
N CYS A 163 3.97 20.31 19.30
CA CYS A 163 4.54 21.64 19.17
C CYS A 163 5.75 21.65 18.24
N LEU A 164 6.02 22.82 17.68
CA LEU A 164 7.10 23.04 16.75
C LEU A 164 7.98 24.19 17.24
N ASP A 165 9.24 23.88 17.51
CA ASP A 165 10.25 24.86 17.91
C ASP A 165 11.07 25.29 16.67
N ILE A 166 10.89 26.53 16.24
CA ILE A 166 11.59 27.10 15.07
C ILE A 166 12.60 28.14 15.54
N LEU A 167 13.85 28.00 15.14
CA LEU A 167 14.85 29.06 15.27
C LEU A 167 14.60 30.14 14.22
N VAL A 168 14.34 31.37 14.67
CA VAL A 168 14.08 32.54 13.81
C VAL A 168 15.13 33.62 14.08
N GLY A 169 15.73 34.15 13.02
CA GLY A 169 16.79 35.16 13.07
C GLY A 169 18.16 34.61 12.66
N GLU A 170 19.15 35.50 12.51
CA GLU A 170 20.52 35.15 12.16
C GLU A 170 21.51 35.64 13.23
N GLY A 171 22.55 34.85 13.49
CA GLY A 171 23.66 35.21 14.38
C GLY A 171 23.26 35.29 15.86
N PRO A 172 23.86 36.18 16.67
CA PRO A 172 23.63 36.25 18.11
C PRO A 172 22.21 36.70 18.52
N SER A 173 21.36 37.09 17.56
CA SER A 173 19.97 37.51 17.78
C SER A 173 18.95 36.40 17.50
N THR A 174 19.41 35.16 17.31
CA THR A 174 18.51 34.02 17.03
C THR A 174 17.62 33.75 18.24
N ARG A 175 16.31 33.67 18.01
CA ARG A 175 15.30 33.35 19.04
C ARG A 175 14.50 32.12 18.64
N THR A 176 14.16 31.28 19.62
CA THR A 176 13.28 30.14 19.40
C THR A 176 11.83 30.58 19.49
N LEU A 177 11.05 30.35 18.44
CA LEU A 177 9.60 30.52 18.41
C LEU A 177 8.95 29.14 18.57
N ARG A 178 8.15 28.98 19.62
CA ARG A 178 7.31 27.79 19.82
C ARG A 178 5.94 28.02 19.20
N ILE A 179 5.49 27.07 18.37
CA ILE A 179 4.18 27.08 17.73
C ILE A 179 3.43 25.83 18.19
N ASP A 180 2.24 26.02 18.75
CA ASP A 180 1.36 24.91 19.11
C ASP A 180 0.68 24.35 17.86
N LEU A 181 0.69 23.03 17.72
CA LEU A 181 0.03 22.30 16.65
C LEU A 181 -1.25 21.66 17.18
N PRO A 182 -2.29 21.54 16.36
CA PRO A 182 -3.43 20.74 16.74
C PRO A 182 -3.03 19.24 16.77
N PRO A 183 -3.64 18.42 17.64
CA PRO A 183 -3.39 16.98 17.63
C PRO A 183 -3.67 16.40 16.25
N PHE A 184 -2.73 15.66 15.67
CA PHE A 184 -2.83 15.11 14.32
C PHE A 184 -2.28 13.69 14.27
N THR A 185 -2.60 12.96 13.20
CA THR A 185 -2.07 11.61 13.00
C THR A 185 -1.01 11.64 11.91
N LEU A 186 0.18 11.14 12.23
CA LEU A 186 1.28 10.98 11.28
C LEU A 186 1.25 9.55 10.76
N ILE A 187 1.22 9.38 9.43
CA ILE A 187 1.42 8.10 8.79
C ILE A 187 2.72 8.14 8.00
N GLY A 188 3.76 7.49 8.51
CA GLY A 188 5.04 7.34 7.81
C GLY A 188 5.02 6.10 6.92
N ALA A 189 5.49 6.21 5.68
CA ALA A 189 5.69 5.06 4.80
C ALA A 189 7.16 4.86 4.42
N THR A 190 7.64 3.61 4.45
CA THR A 190 9.01 3.28 4.07
C THR A 190 9.13 1.93 3.36
N THR A 191 10.07 1.83 2.44
CA THR A 191 10.55 0.56 1.85
C THR A 191 11.78 0.02 2.59
N ARG A 192 12.43 0.84 3.41
CA ARG A 192 13.71 0.56 4.07
C ARG A 192 13.60 0.82 5.57
N LEU A 193 12.96 -0.10 6.30
CA LEU A 193 12.81 0.02 7.75
C LEU A 193 14.16 0.16 8.47
N GLY A 194 15.21 -0.50 7.97
CA GLY A 194 16.56 -0.45 8.55
C GLY A 194 17.28 0.90 8.42
N LEU A 195 16.78 1.83 7.60
CA LEU A 195 17.33 3.18 7.50
C LEU A 195 16.68 4.18 8.46
N LEU A 196 15.57 3.81 9.09
CA LEU A 196 14.94 4.66 10.10
C LEU A 196 15.76 4.66 11.38
N SER A 197 15.96 5.85 11.95
CA SER A 197 16.54 5.99 13.27
C SER A 197 15.64 5.32 14.32
N ALA A 198 16.26 4.67 15.33
CA ALA A 198 15.50 4.08 16.42
C ALA A 198 14.57 5.10 17.12
N PRO A 199 15.03 6.35 17.42
CA PRO A 199 14.15 7.37 17.99
C PRO A 199 12.91 7.67 17.16
N LEU A 200 13.01 7.78 15.83
CA LEU A 200 11.85 8.03 14.99
C LEU A 200 10.90 6.83 14.96
N ARG A 201 11.46 5.62 14.84
CA ARG A 201 10.66 4.38 14.78
C ARG A 201 9.86 4.15 16.06
N ASP A 202 10.48 4.37 17.22
CA ASP A 202 9.87 4.04 18.51
C ASP A 202 8.72 5.01 18.88
N ARG A 203 8.60 6.16 18.18
CA ARG A 203 7.49 7.13 18.31
C ARG A 203 6.23 6.75 17.51
N PHE A 204 6.30 5.72 16.67
CA PHE A 204 5.13 5.19 15.99
C PHE A 204 4.43 4.15 16.87
N GLY A 205 3.25 4.49 17.40
CA GLY A 205 2.45 3.60 18.23
C GLY A 205 1.91 2.38 17.47
N ILE A 206 1.80 2.47 16.14
CA ILE A 206 1.20 1.42 15.30
C ILE A 206 2.13 1.07 14.12
N PRO A 207 3.08 0.14 14.28
CA PRO A 207 3.89 -0.37 13.18
C PRO A 207 3.17 -1.49 12.41
N LEU A 208 3.00 -1.33 11.09
CA LEU A 208 2.35 -2.28 10.20
C LEU A 208 3.27 -2.71 9.06
N HIS A 209 3.55 -4.02 8.98
CA HIS A 209 4.30 -4.63 7.90
C HIS A 209 3.35 -5.04 6.76
N LEU A 210 3.58 -4.53 5.56
CA LEU A 210 2.89 -4.96 4.35
C LEU A 210 3.74 -6.02 3.64
N GLU A 211 3.16 -7.19 3.46
CA GLU A 211 3.75 -8.31 2.75
C GLU A 211 3.23 -8.41 1.32
N PHE A 212 3.89 -9.24 0.51
CA PHE A 212 3.40 -9.51 -0.84
C PHE A 212 2.05 -10.20 -0.81
N TYR A 213 1.19 -9.82 -1.76
CA TYR A 213 -0.11 -10.42 -1.91
C TYR A 213 0.01 -11.85 -2.41
N SER A 214 -0.87 -12.71 -1.90
CA SER A 214 -1.06 -14.05 -2.42
C SER A 214 -1.61 -14.01 -3.85
N PHE A 215 -1.45 -15.13 -4.55
CA PHE A 215 -1.92 -15.28 -5.91
C PHE A 215 -3.44 -15.02 -6.03
N GLU A 216 -4.25 -15.61 -5.15
CA GLU A 216 -5.70 -15.47 -5.16
C GLU A 216 -6.15 -14.03 -4.81
N GLU A 217 -5.44 -13.34 -3.91
CA GLU A 217 -5.70 -11.92 -3.65
C GLU A 217 -5.42 -11.06 -4.89
N LEU A 218 -4.35 -11.33 -5.63
CA LEU A 218 -4.04 -10.60 -6.86
C LEU A 218 -5.09 -10.85 -7.95
N VAL A 219 -5.56 -12.08 -8.12
CA VAL A 219 -6.66 -12.41 -9.05
C VAL A 219 -7.89 -11.55 -8.74
N ASN A 220 -8.28 -11.47 -7.46
CA ASN A 220 -9.39 -10.64 -7.03
C ASN A 220 -9.16 -9.14 -7.30
N ILE A 221 -7.95 -8.64 -7.04
CA ILE A 221 -7.56 -7.25 -7.35
C ILE A 221 -7.67 -6.96 -8.85
N ILE A 222 -7.23 -7.88 -9.70
CA ILE A 222 -7.26 -7.75 -11.17
C ILE A 222 -8.71 -7.75 -11.67
N LYS A 223 -9.53 -8.70 -11.22
CA LYS A 223 -10.95 -8.76 -11.60
C LYS A 223 -11.70 -7.49 -11.19
N ARG A 224 -11.42 -6.96 -10.00
CA ARG A 224 -11.96 -5.66 -9.57
C ARG A 224 -11.44 -4.52 -10.45
N GLY A 225 -10.15 -4.49 -10.74
CA GLY A 225 -9.53 -3.49 -11.61
C GLY A 225 -10.18 -3.47 -13.00
N ALA A 226 -10.51 -4.63 -13.55
CA ALA A 226 -11.15 -4.74 -14.86
C ALA A 226 -12.57 -4.14 -14.85
N ARG A 227 -13.34 -4.39 -13.78
CA ARG A 227 -14.66 -3.75 -13.58
C ARG A 227 -14.57 -2.23 -13.53
N VAL A 228 -13.56 -1.69 -12.83
CA VAL A 228 -13.34 -0.23 -12.74
C VAL A 228 -12.96 0.37 -14.10
N LEU A 229 -12.27 -0.39 -14.94
CA LEU A 229 -11.91 0.00 -16.30
C LEU A 229 -13.00 -0.32 -17.34
N SER A 230 -14.16 -0.82 -16.90
CA SER A 230 -15.27 -1.24 -17.76
C SER A 230 -14.85 -2.24 -18.85
N THR A 231 -13.95 -3.17 -18.51
CA THR A 231 -13.44 -4.21 -19.41
C THR A 231 -13.83 -5.60 -18.89
N GLU A 232 -14.29 -6.47 -19.78
CA GLU A 232 -14.56 -7.87 -19.42
C GLU A 232 -13.26 -8.66 -19.34
N ILE A 233 -13.11 -9.52 -18.34
CA ILE A 233 -11.93 -10.37 -18.17
C ILE A 233 -12.34 -11.78 -17.75
N GLU A 234 -11.71 -12.78 -18.36
CA GLU A 234 -11.88 -14.18 -17.98
C GLU A 234 -11.06 -14.53 -16.74
N GLU A 235 -11.49 -15.56 -16.01
CA GLU A 235 -10.78 -16.05 -14.83
C GLU A 235 -9.33 -16.44 -15.16
N ASN A 236 -9.13 -17.21 -16.23
CA ASN A 236 -7.80 -17.66 -16.65
C ASN A 236 -6.89 -16.50 -17.06
N ALA A 237 -7.44 -15.44 -17.63
CA ALA A 237 -6.69 -14.23 -17.97
C ALA A 237 -6.26 -13.46 -16.71
N ALA A 238 -7.15 -13.33 -15.72
CA ALA A 238 -6.81 -12.70 -14.44
C ALA A 238 -5.72 -13.50 -13.70
N ARG A 239 -5.81 -14.83 -13.73
CA ARG A 239 -4.79 -15.75 -13.20
C ARG A 239 -3.43 -15.59 -13.90
N GLU A 240 -3.43 -15.46 -15.22
CA GLU A 240 -2.21 -15.24 -16.00
C GLU A 240 -1.53 -13.90 -15.64
N ILE A 241 -2.31 -12.83 -15.51
CA ILE A 241 -1.79 -11.52 -15.07
C ILE A 241 -1.26 -11.60 -13.63
N ALA A 242 -1.99 -12.28 -12.73
CA ALA A 242 -1.58 -12.44 -11.33
C ALA A 242 -0.25 -13.19 -11.20
N CYS A 243 -0.06 -14.24 -12.00
CA CYS A 243 1.18 -15.03 -12.04
C CYS A 243 2.40 -14.14 -12.34
N ARG A 244 2.24 -13.20 -13.27
CA ARG A 244 3.30 -12.28 -13.71
C ARG A 244 3.39 -10.98 -12.90
N ALA A 245 2.53 -10.79 -11.90
CA ALA A 245 2.44 -9.56 -11.14
C ALA A 245 3.37 -9.50 -9.91
N ARG A 246 4.20 -10.52 -9.69
CA ARG A 246 5.24 -10.56 -8.64
C ARG A 246 4.73 -10.42 -7.20
N GLY A 247 3.45 -10.74 -6.94
CA GLY A 247 2.83 -10.50 -5.63
C GLY A 247 2.52 -9.02 -5.36
N THR A 248 2.53 -8.16 -6.38
CA THR A 248 2.43 -6.70 -6.24
C THR A 248 1.21 -6.13 -6.97
N PRO A 249 0.22 -5.54 -6.27
CA PRO A 249 -0.97 -4.95 -6.88
C PRO A 249 -0.67 -3.86 -7.91
N ARG A 250 0.35 -3.01 -7.64
CA ARG A 250 0.78 -1.97 -8.58
C ARG A 250 1.20 -2.56 -9.93
N ILE A 251 1.90 -3.69 -9.94
CA ILE A 251 2.32 -4.38 -11.17
C ILE A 251 1.09 -5.00 -11.83
N ALA A 252 0.28 -5.76 -11.08
CA ALA A 252 -0.95 -6.38 -11.58
C ALA A 252 -1.86 -5.38 -12.33
N LEU A 253 -2.19 -4.26 -11.69
CA LEU A 253 -3.06 -3.23 -12.26
C LEU A 253 -2.40 -2.47 -13.42
N ARG A 254 -1.08 -2.33 -13.43
CA ARG A 254 -0.35 -1.75 -14.56
C ARG A 254 -0.42 -2.68 -15.77
N LEU A 255 -0.18 -3.98 -15.58
CA LEU A 255 -0.28 -4.98 -16.64
C LEU A 255 -1.69 -5.04 -17.21
N LEU A 256 -2.72 -5.09 -16.34
CA LEU A 256 -4.11 -5.05 -16.75
C LEU A 256 -4.43 -3.83 -17.63
N ARG A 257 -4.00 -2.62 -17.24
CA ARG A 257 -4.20 -1.41 -18.06
C ARG A 257 -3.56 -1.55 -19.44
N ARG A 258 -2.33 -2.07 -19.53
CA ARG A 258 -1.64 -2.27 -20.82
C ARG A 258 -2.34 -3.29 -21.71
N ILE A 259 -2.89 -4.35 -21.12
CA ILE A 259 -3.64 -5.37 -21.86
C ILE A 259 -4.94 -4.77 -22.39
N ARG A 260 -5.67 -4.03 -21.56
CA ARG A 260 -6.86 -3.28 -21.99
C ARG A 260 -6.55 -2.34 -23.15
N ASP A 261 -5.51 -1.51 -23.03
CA ASP A 261 -5.12 -0.56 -24.09
C ASP A 261 -4.88 -1.28 -25.44
N PHE A 262 -4.37 -2.51 -25.41
CA PHE A 262 -4.12 -3.32 -26.61
C PHE A 262 -5.40 -3.92 -27.21
N VAL A 263 -6.37 -4.24 -26.35
CA VAL A 263 -7.64 -4.88 -26.70
C VAL A 263 -8.63 -3.87 -27.28
N GLU A 264 -8.67 -2.65 -26.72
CA GLU A 264 -9.48 -1.54 -27.25
C GLU A 264 -9.14 -1.19 -28.70
N VAL A 265 -7.87 -1.27 -29.09
CA VAL A 265 -7.42 -1.01 -30.48
C VAL A 265 -7.90 -2.08 -31.47
N LYS A 266 -8.17 -3.29 -30.99
CA LYS A 266 -8.58 -4.43 -31.82
C LYS A 266 -10.10 -4.64 -31.90
N ASP A 267 -10.87 -3.73 -31.31
CA ASP A 267 -12.33 -3.78 -31.18
C ASP A 267 -12.85 -5.05 -30.47
N ASP A 268 -11.98 -5.65 -29.64
CA ASP A 268 -12.36 -6.71 -28.71
C ASP A 268 -12.61 -6.05 -27.34
N LYS A 269 -13.62 -6.51 -26.60
CA LYS A 269 -13.96 -5.98 -25.27
C LYS A 269 -13.62 -6.95 -24.14
N LYS A 270 -13.16 -8.16 -24.48
CA LYS A 270 -12.95 -9.25 -23.54
C LYS A 270 -11.48 -9.64 -23.49
N ILE A 271 -10.90 -9.64 -22.29
CA ILE A 271 -9.55 -10.11 -22.05
C ILE A 271 -9.59 -11.62 -21.80
N THR A 272 -9.18 -12.40 -22.81
CA THR A 272 -9.00 -13.87 -22.70
C THR A 272 -7.57 -14.22 -22.28
N TYR A 273 -7.33 -15.50 -21.97
CA TYR A 273 -6.01 -16.02 -21.62
C TYR A 273 -4.98 -15.75 -22.73
N GLU A 274 -5.32 -16.07 -23.97
CA GLU A 274 -4.43 -15.98 -25.14
C GLU A 274 -4.03 -14.52 -25.41
N VAL A 275 -4.98 -13.60 -25.24
CA VAL A 275 -4.76 -12.16 -25.35
C VAL A 275 -3.81 -11.69 -24.25
N ALA A 276 -4.07 -12.05 -23.00
CA ALA A 276 -3.21 -11.69 -21.87
C ALA A 276 -1.79 -12.22 -22.07
N ASP A 277 -1.63 -13.50 -22.41
CA ASP A 277 -0.33 -14.13 -22.65
C ASP A 277 0.45 -13.42 -23.78
N SER A 278 -0.21 -13.24 -24.93
CA SER A 278 0.40 -12.60 -26.11
C SER A 278 0.86 -11.18 -25.82
N VAL A 279 0.03 -10.38 -25.13
CA VAL A 279 0.36 -8.98 -24.81
C VAL A 279 1.49 -8.92 -23.78
N LEU A 280 1.46 -9.74 -22.73
CA LEU A 280 2.50 -9.75 -21.70
C LEU A 280 3.86 -10.14 -22.29
N LEU A 281 3.90 -11.13 -23.20
CA LEU A 281 5.13 -11.48 -23.92
C LEU A 281 5.63 -10.32 -24.80
N LYS A 282 4.74 -9.62 -25.51
CA LYS A 282 5.11 -8.43 -26.31
C LYS A 282 5.64 -7.28 -25.45
N LEU A 283 5.14 -7.14 -24.23
CA LEU A 283 5.66 -6.18 -23.24
C LEU A 283 7.01 -6.62 -22.64
N GLY A 284 7.51 -7.81 -23.01
CA GLY A 284 8.76 -8.37 -22.49
C GLY A 284 8.63 -8.84 -21.06
N VAL A 285 7.44 -9.29 -20.65
CA VAL A 285 7.17 -9.89 -19.34
C VAL A 285 7.00 -11.39 -19.53
N ASP A 286 7.92 -12.20 -19.02
CA ASP A 286 7.88 -13.65 -19.18
C ASP A 286 6.85 -14.33 -18.26
N LYS A 287 6.79 -15.68 -18.30
CA LYS A 287 5.87 -16.49 -17.49
C LYS A 287 6.11 -16.38 -15.98
N MET A 288 7.34 -16.05 -15.56
CA MET A 288 7.70 -15.78 -14.16
C MET A 288 7.50 -14.31 -13.78
N GLY A 289 6.98 -13.49 -14.70
CA GLY A 289 6.81 -12.07 -14.49
C GLY A 289 8.09 -11.26 -14.56
N LEU A 290 9.23 -11.83 -14.99
CA LEU A 290 10.49 -11.11 -15.16
C LEU A 290 10.41 -10.22 -16.40
N ASN A 291 11.00 -9.03 -16.28
CA ASN A 291 11.08 -8.06 -17.36
C ASN A 291 12.50 -8.04 -17.95
N LYS A 292 12.70 -7.21 -18.98
CA LYS A 292 14.01 -7.06 -19.64
C LYS A 292 15.16 -6.73 -18.68
N LEU A 293 14.93 -5.84 -17.71
CA LEU A 293 15.95 -5.44 -16.73
C LEU A 293 16.29 -6.60 -15.79
N ASP A 294 15.30 -7.35 -15.30
CA ASP A 294 15.57 -8.54 -14.48
C ASP A 294 16.36 -9.58 -15.27
N MET A 295 16.00 -9.81 -16.53
CA MET A 295 16.72 -10.74 -17.40
C MET A 295 18.15 -10.28 -17.71
N HIS A 296 18.38 -8.98 -17.89
CA HIS A 296 19.72 -8.43 -18.03
C HIS A 296 20.54 -8.61 -16.74
N TYR A 297 19.94 -8.33 -15.58
CA TYR A 297 20.57 -8.53 -14.28
C TYR A 297 20.99 -10.00 -14.09
N LEU A 298 20.07 -10.94 -14.36
CA LEU A 298 20.32 -12.38 -14.23
C LEU A 298 21.40 -12.85 -15.22
N ARG A 299 21.32 -12.46 -16.49
CA ARG A 299 22.31 -12.82 -17.51
C ARG A 299 23.69 -12.24 -17.21
N PHE A 300 23.77 -11.02 -16.68
CA PHE A 300 25.03 -10.43 -16.27
C PHE A 300 25.70 -11.28 -15.19
N LEU A 301 24.96 -11.65 -14.13
CA LEU A 301 25.49 -12.51 -13.07
C LEU A 301 25.83 -13.92 -13.57
N PHE A 302 25.09 -14.45 -14.55
CA PHE A 302 25.36 -15.76 -15.14
C PHE A 302 26.70 -15.81 -15.88
N ASN A 303 27.06 -14.71 -16.54
CA ASN A 303 28.31 -14.60 -17.29
C ASN A 303 29.52 -14.26 -16.42
N THR A 304 29.33 -13.98 -15.13
CA THR A 304 30.41 -13.66 -14.18
C THR A 304 30.79 -14.86 -13.32
N SER A 305 32.08 -15.00 -13.02
CA SER A 305 32.58 -16.02 -12.08
C SER A 305 32.57 -15.48 -10.64
N GLY A 306 31.65 -16.01 -9.82
CA GLY A 306 31.59 -15.71 -8.38
C GLY A 306 30.73 -14.50 -8.01
N PRO A 307 30.81 -14.05 -6.73
CA PRO A 307 29.99 -12.95 -6.23
C PRO A 307 30.34 -11.60 -6.85
N VAL A 308 29.33 -10.82 -7.22
CA VAL A 308 29.52 -9.48 -7.84
C VAL A 308 28.97 -8.36 -6.94
N GLY A 309 29.72 -7.27 -6.80
CA GLY A 309 29.31 -6.09 -6.05
C GLY A 309 28.19 -5.30 -6.74
N ILE A 310 27.36 -4.59 -5.95
CA ILE A 310 26.23 -3.84 -6.50
C ILE A 310 26.66 -2.71 -7.43
N ASP A 311 27.76 -2.04 -7.13
CA ASP A 311 28.29 -0.96 -7.96
C ASP A 311 28.68 -1.48 -9.35
N THR A 312 29.26 -2.69 -9.41
CA THR A 312 29.63 -3.34 -10.67
C THR A 312 28.38 -3.70 -11.48
N ILE A 313 27.33 -4.21 -10.81
CA ILE A 313 26.06 -4.54 -11.45
C ILE A 313 25.35 -3.27 -11.96
N SER A 314 25.35 -2.20 -11.16
CA SER A 314 24.82 -0.88 -11.51
C SER A 314 25.48 -0.31 -12.77
N ILE A 315 26.81 -0.33 -12.84
CA ILE A 315 27.56 0.11 -14.02
C ILE A 315 27.22 -0.76 -15.24
N ALA A 316 27.20 -2.08 -15.09
CA ALA A 316 26.94 -2.99 -16.20
C ALA A 316 25.52 -2.86 -16.77
N LEU A 317 24.53 -2.56 -15.92
CA LEU A 317 23.14 -2.36 -16.31
C LEU A 317 22.81 -0.92 -16.71
N SER A 318 23.72 0.03 -16.48
CA SER A 318 23.46 1.48 -16.60
C SER A 318 22.24 1.91 -15.77
N GLU A 319 22.15 1.39 -14.55
CA GLU A 319 21.02 1.59 -13.63
C GLU A 319 21.49 2.06 -12.27
N ASP A 320 20.68 2.86 -11.58
CA ASP A 320 20.98 3.32 -10.22
C ASP A 320 20.99 2.14 -9.21
N VAL A 321 21.93 2.18 -8.26
CA VAL A 321 22.04 1.18 -7.19
C VAL A 321 20.74 1.05 -6.40
N GLY A 322 20.12 2.17 -6.05
CA GLY A 322 18.85 2.19 -5.34
C GLY A 322 17.73 1.55 -6.15
N ASN A 323 17.66 1.82 -7.45
CA ASN A 323 16.67 1.19 -8.34
C ASN A 323 16.81 -0.34 -8.37
N ILE A 324 18.04 -0.86 -8.46
CA ILE A 324 18.30 -2.31 -8.46
C ILE A 324 17.88 -2.94 -7.13
N GLU A 325 18.27 -2.34 -6.00
CA GLU A 325 17.97 -2.86 -4.67
C GLU A 325 16.48 -2.79 -4.31
N GLU A 326 15.73 -1.85 -4.86
CA GLU A 326 14.32 -1.61 -4.53
C GLU A 326 13.33 -2.26 -5.49
N THR A 327 13.70 -2.41 -6.77
CA THR A 327 12.74 -2.82 -7.80
C THR A 327 13.07 -4.17 -8.43
N VAL A 328 14.35 -4.55 -8.50
CA VAL A 328 14.81 -5.77 -9.16
C VAL A 328 15.07 -6.88 -8.13
N GLU A 329 16.02 -6.65 -7.23
CA GLU A 329 16.50 -7.67 -6.29
C GLU A 329 15.41 -8.24 -5.36
N PRO A 330 14.43 -7.46 -4.82
CA PRO A 330 13.45 -8.00 -3.88
C PRO A 330 12.64 -9.17 -4.45
N TYR A 331 12.25 -9.09 -5.72
CA TYR A 331 11.51 -10.18 -6.36
C TYR A 331 12.42 -11.36 -6.70
N LEU A 332 13.60 -11.11 -7.25
CA LEU A 332 14.56 -12.17 -7.59
C LEU A 332 15.03 -12.96 -6.37
N ILE A 333 15.19 -12.30 -5.22
CA ILE A 333 15.48 -12.95 -3.94
C ILE A 333 14.26 -13.76 -3.46
N LYS A 334 13.05 -13.19 -3.57
CA LYS A 334 11.81 -13.88 -3.18
C LYS A 334 11.60 -15.19 -3.93
N ILE A 335 11.84 -15.21 -5.24
CA ILE A 335 11.74 -16.43 -6.06
C ILE A 335 13.00 -17.31 -5.98
N SER A 336 13.93 -16.99 -5.07
CA SER A 336 15.18 -17.73 -4.84
C SER A 336 16.09 -17.80 -6.06
N PHE A 337 16.08 -16.79 -6.95
CA PHE A 337 16.99 -16.72 -8.09
C PHE A 337 18.32 -16.05 -7.74
N VAL A 338 18.30 -15.11 -6.78
CA VAL A 338 19.46 -14.33 -6.36
C VAL A 338 19.64 -14.44 -4.86
N LYS A 339 20.89 -14.55 -4.40
CA LYS A 339 21.26 -14.44 -2.97
C LYS A 339 22.23 -13.29 -2.77
N ARG A 340 22.00 -12.48 -1.72
CA ARG A 340 22.97 -11.50 -1.23
C ARG A 340 23.93 -12.17 -0.25
N THR A 341 25.24 -12.01 -0.49
CA THR A 341 26.31 -12.48 0.39
C THR A 341 27.19 -11.30 0.80
N PRO A 342 28.01 -11.42 1.86
CA PRO A 342 29.00 -10.39 2.21
C PRO A 342 29.97 -10.06 1.07
N ARG A 343 30.17 -10.99 0.12
CA ARG A 343 31.08 -10.82 -1.02
C ARG A 343 30.40 -10.25 -2.26
N GLY A 344 29.07 -10.10 -2.26
CA GLY A 344 28.30 -9.67 -3.43
C GLY A 344 27.07 -10.55 -3.69
N ARG A 345 26.47 -10.37 -4.87
CA ARG A 345 25.29 -11.09 -5.32
C ARG A 345 25.69 -12.33 -6.12
N VAL A 346 24.97 -13.42 -5.92
CA VAL A 346 25.19 -14.70 -6.62
C VAL A 346 23.86 -15.25 -7.14
N LEU A 347 23.92 -15.92 -8.30
CA LEU A 347 22.81 -16.73 -8.78
C LEU A 347 22.72 -18.04 -8.00
N THR A 348 21.50 -18.48 -7.75
CA THR A 348 21.22 -19.85 -7.31
C THR A 348 21.26 -20.82 -8.47
N ASP A 349 21.30 -22.13 -8.17
CA ASP A 349 21.29 -23.14 -9.22
C ASP A 349 19.95 -23.16 -9.98
N GLN A 350 18.83 -22.88 -9.29
CA GLN A 350 17.52 -22.69 -9.91
C GLN A 350 17.52 -21.57 -10.95
N ALA A 351 18.20 -20.44 -10.69
CA ALA A 351 18.32 -19.37 -11.67
C ALA A 351 19.18 -19.78 -12.87
N LYS A 352 20.26 -20.53 -12.65
CA LYS A 352 21.12 -21.01 -13.74
C LYS A 352 20.38 -21.99 -14.65
N GLU A 353 19.62 -22.91 -14.08
CA GLU A 353 18.75 -23.83 -14.82
C GLU A 353 17.73 -23.04 -15.65
N TYR A 354 17.08 -22.05 -15.03
CA TYR A 354 16.13 -21.18 -15.71
C TYR A 354 16.73 -20.42 -16.90
N LEU A 355 17.97 -19.94 -16.79
CA LEU A 355 18.67 -19.22 -17.87
C LEU A 355 19.28 -20.12 -18.95
N SER A 356 19.38 -21.43 -18.67
CA SER A 356 19.91 -22.43 -19.61
C SER A 356 18.82 -23.03 -20.51
N LEU A 357 17.55 -22.70 -20.23
CA LEU A 357 16.37 -22.96 -21.05
C LEU A 357 16.19 -21.84 -22.09
#